data_AF-A0A4Y2T078-F1
#
_entry.id   AF-A0A4Y2T078-F1
#
_cell.length_a   1.000
_cell.length_b   1.000
_cell.length_c   1.000
_cell.angle_alpha   90.00
_cell.angle_beta   90.00
_cell.angle_gamma   90.00
#
_symmetry.space_group_name_H-M   'P 1'
#
loop_
_entity.id
_entity.type
_entity.pdbx_description
1 polymer ?
#
loop_
_entity_poly.entity_id
_entity_poly.type
_entity_poly.pdbx_seq_one_letter_code
_entity_poly.pdbx_strand_id
1 'polypeptide(L)'
;MLHDSRKHIRELTVRRILGAREKKTKNSGGLRLFKLPKLNFEAVDYIDLIDWSNCVLTQPPLTMHIKDKDLKEMCKEEQFPVLTFEEFPFHTQSVE
;
A
#
# COMPACT_ATOMS: atom_id res chain seq x y z
N MET A 1 -5.36 4.37 -2.68
CA MET A 1 -5.83 3.90 -1.36
C MET A 1 -5.29 4.73 -0.19
N LEU A 2 -3.98 4.96 -0.07
CA LEU A 2 -3.41 5.71 1.07
C LEU A 2 -3.91 7.17 1.14
N HIS A 3 -4.04 7.83 -0.02
CA HIS A 3 -4.62 9.17 -0.18
C HIS A 3 -6.11 9.15 -0.54
N ASP A 4 -6.83 8.04 -0.34
CA ASP A 4 -8.24 8.01 -0.69
C ASP A 4 -9.05 8.98 0.18
N SER A 5 -10.07 9.63 -0.39
CA SER A 5 -10.95 10.55 0.33
C SER A 5 -11.72 9.86 1.47
N ARG A 6 -12.03 8.57 1.31
CA ARG A 6 -12.79 7.76 2.27
C ARG A 6 -11.88 7.27 3.39
N LYS A 7 -12.13 7.74 4.62
CA LYS A 7 -11.34 7.43 5.82
C LYS A 7 -11.14 5.92 6.05
N HIS A 8 -12.20 5.13 5.91
CA HIS A 8 -12.14 3.68 6.15
C HIS A 8 -11.16 2.96 5.22
N ILE A 9 -10.95 3.46 4.00
CA ILE A 9 -10.00 2.90 3.03
C ILE A 9 -8.57 3.24 3.42
N ARG A 10 -8.32 4.49 3.85
CA ARG A 10 -7.02 4.90 4.35
C ARG A 10 -6.60 4.03 5.54
N GLU A 11 -7.52 3.86 6.50
CA GLU A 11 -7.30 3.00 7.67
C GLU A 11 -7.01 1.55 7.29
N LEU A 12 -7.78 0.99 6.35
CA LEU A 12 -7.57 -0.37 5.84
C LEU A 12 -6.18 -0.50 5.17
N THR A 13 -5.78 0.51 4.41
CA THR A 13 -4.47 0.56 3.75
C THR A 13 -3.33 0.57 4.75
N VAL A 14 -3.43 1.42 5.79
CA VAL A 14 -2.40 1.49 6.83
C VAL A 14 -2.31 0.20 7.63
N ARG A 15 -3.44 -0.42 7.98
CA ARG A 15 -3.46 -1.76 8.61
C ARG A 15 -2.72 -2.80 7.77
N ARG A 16 -2.95 -2.81 6.45
CA ARG A 16 -2.26 -3.72 5.51
C ARG A 16 -0.75 -3.47 5.45
N ILE A 17 -0.32 -2.19 5.43
CA ILE A 17 1.11 -1.82 5.40
C ILE A 17 1.80 -2.27 6.70
N LEU A 18 1.21 -1.99 7.86
CA LEU A 18 1.76 -2.39 9.15
C LEU A 18 1.87 -3.91 9.26
N GLY A 19 0.82 -4.65 8.88
CA GLY A 19 0.86 -6.11 8.85
C GLY A 19 1.92 -6.66 7.89
N ALA A 20 2.19 -5.98 6.77
CA ALA A 20 3.26 -6.37 5.86
C ALA A 20 4.67 -6.12 6.43
N ARG A 21 4.86 -5.06 7.22
CA ARG A 21 6.13 -4.78 7.94
C ARG A 21 6.43 -5.86 8.97
N GLU A 22 5.42 -6.25 9.75
CA GLU A 22 5.53 -7.32 10.75
C GLU A 22 5.84 -8.70 10.14
N LYS A 23 5.36 -8.96 8.91
CA LYS A 23 5.67 -10.19 8.17
C LYS A 23 7.09 -10.18 7.58
N LYS A 24 7.59 -9.00 7.16
CA LYS A 24 8.93 -8.83 6.56
C LYS A 24 10.06 -9.20 7.53
N THR A 25 9.87 -8.98 8.83
CA THR A 25 10.90 -9.28 9.85
C THR A 25 11.10 -10.77 10.11
N LYS A 26 10.25 -11.66 9.56
CA LYS A 26 10.29 -13.09 9.91
C LYS A 26 10.95 -14.03 8.89
N ASN A 27 10.89 -13.82 7.57
CA ASN A 27 11.08 -14.96 6.62
C ASN A 27 11.67 -14.70 5.22
N SER A 28 12.43 -13.64 4.94
CA SER A 28 13.06 -13.51 3.61
C SER A 28 14.39 -12.79 3.69
N GLY A 29 15.47 -13.42 3.22
CA GLY A 29 16.81 -12.83 3.13
C GLY A 29 16.90 -11.65 2.15
N GLY A 30 16.10 -10.60 2.38
CA GLY A 30 16.07 -9.36 1.61
C GLY A 30 15.24 -9.37 0.32
N LEU A 31 14.97 -10.54 -0.28
CA LEU A 31 14.32 -10.62 -1.60
C LEU A 31 12.80 -10.50 -1.53
N ARG A 32 12.24 -9.58 -2.31
CA ARG A 32 10.79 -9.40 -2.52
C ARG A 32 10.35 -10.20 -3.74
N LEU A 33 9.67 -11.33 -3.52
CA LEU A 33 9.09 -12.10 -4.62
C LEU A 33 7.78 -11.46 -5.08
N PHE A 34 7.70 -11.11 -6.36
CA PHE A 34 6.44 -10.69 -6.96
C PHE A 34 5.57 -11.91 -7.25
N LYS A 35 4.43 -12.02 -6.55
CA LYS A 35 3.38 -13.00 -6.86
C LYS A 35 2.19 -12.26 -7.43
N LEU A 36 1.70 -12.74 -8.58
CA LEU A 36 0.51 -12.19 -9.22
C LEU A 36 -0.71 -12.43 -8.32
N PRO A 37 -1.41 -11.37 -7.86
CA PRO A 37 -2.66 -11.54 -7.15
C PRO A 37 -3.77 -11.99 -8.12
N LYS A 38 -4.75 -12.73 -7.60
CA LYS A 38 -5.98 -12.98 -8.33
C LYS A 38 -6.77 -11.67 -8.40
N LEU A 39 -7.12 -11.26 -9.62
CA LEU A 39 -7.92 -10.07 -9.87
C LEU A 39 -9.41 -10.43 -9.89
N ASN A 40 -10.24 -9.59 -9.28
CA ASN A 40 -11.69 -9.65 -9.38
C ASN A 40 -12.19 -8.68 -10.46
N PHE A 41 -12.44 -9.18 -11.66
CA PHE A 41 -12.95 -8.36 -12.77
C PHE A 41 -14.42 -7.94 -12.60
N GLU A 42 -15.14 -8.56 -11.68
CA GLU A 42 -16.53 -8.19 -11.33
C GLU A 42 -16.59 -7.12 -10.23
N ALA A 43 -15.43 -6.63 -9.77
CA ALA A 43 -15.36 -5.63 -8.72
C ALA A 43 -16.00 -4.30 -9.15
N VAL A 44 -16.91 -3.80 -8.32
CA VAL A 44 -17.54 -2.47 -8.49
C VAL A 44 -16.63 -1.37 -7.96
N ASP A 45 -15.82 -1.67 -6.95
CA ASP A 45 -14.85 -0.75 -6.35
C ASP A 45 -13.43 -1.33 -6.47
N TYR A 46 -12.45 -0.45 -6.67
CA TYR A 46 -11.05 -0.84 -6.77
C TYR A 46 -10.53 -1.51 -5.48
N ILE A 47 -11.21 -1.32 -4.34
CA ILE A 47 -10.86 -1.96 -3.06
C ILE A 47 -10.96 -3.49 -3.16
N ASP A 48 -11.96 -3.96 -3.91
CA ASP A 48 -12.33 -5.37 -4.06
C ASP A 48 -11.65 -6.02 -5.27
N LEU A 49 -10.92 -5.22 -6.06
CA LEU A 49 -10.21 -5.66 -7.26
C LEU A 49 -9.16 -6.73 -6.94
N ILE A 50 -8.54 -6.65 -5.76
CA ILE A 50 -7.52 -7.59 -5.30
C ILE A 50 -8.00 -8.23 -4.01
N ASP A 51 -7.97 -9.56 -3.95
CA ASP A 51 -8.17 -10.29 -2.70
C ASP A 51 -6.90 -10.21 -1.83
N TRP A 52 -6.86 -9.19 -0.99
CA TRP A 52 -5.74 -8.92 -0.08
C TRP A 52 -5.58 -9.95 1.04
N SER A 53 -6.59 -10.78 1.30
CA SER A 53 -6.58 -11.85 2.30
C SER A 53 -5.71 -13.02 1.86
N ASN A 54 -5.82 -13.37 0.58
CA ASN A 54 -5.10 -14.48 -0.04
C ASN A 54 -3.80 -14.07 -0.74
N CYS A 55 -3.44 -12.78 -0.68
CA CYS A 55 -2.24 -12.23 -1.29
C CYS A 55 -1.07 -12.12 -0.28
N VAL A 56 0.15 -12.41 -0.74
CA VAL A 56 1.36 -12.15 0.04
C VAL A 56 1.62 -10.64 0.05
N LEU A 57 1.25 -10.00 1.15
CA LEU A 57 1.47 -8.57 1.37
C LEU A 57 2.94 -8.30 1.76
N THR A 58 3.57 -7.42 0.99
CA THR A 58 4.90 -6.89 1.24
C THR A 58 4.83 -5.38 1.37
N GLN A 59 5.63 -4.79 2.25
CA GLN A 59 5.65 -3.33 2.43
C GLN A 59 5.94 -2.61 1.10
N PRO A 60 5.11 -1.62 0.71
CA PRO A 60 5.39 -0.78 -0.46
C PRO A 60 6.67 0.04 -0.28
N PRO A 61 7.58 0.10 -1.27
CA PRO A 61 8.82 0.88 -1.22
C PRO A 61 8.56 2.35 -0.90
N LEU A 62 7.48 2.90 -1.46
CA LEU A 62 7.03 4.28 -1.24
C LEU A 62 6.77 4.61 0.24
N THR A 63 6.45 3.59 1.05
CA THR A 63 6.20 3.77 2.48
C THR A 63 7.40 3.35 3.33
N MET A 64 8.51 2.94 2.74
CA MET A 64 9.64 2.33 3.47
C MET A 64 10.26 3.28 4.50
N HIS A 65 10.35 4.57 4.17
CA HIS A 65 10.98 5.59 5.00
C HIS A 65 10.02 6.22 6.02
N ILE A 66 8.72 5.98 5.91
CA ILE A 66 7.69 6.53 6.81
C ILE A 66 7.62 5.69 8.08
N LYS A 67 7.61 6.30 9.27
CA LYS A 67 7.52 5.55 10.54
C LYS A 67 6.10 5.05 10.78
N ASP A 68 5.97 3.97 11.56
CA ASP A 68 4.67 3.39 11.89
C ASP A 68 3.74 4.37 12.63
N LYS A 69 4.32 5.23 13.48
CA LYS A 69 3.57 6.28 14.20
C LYS A 69 2.93 7.25 13.20
N ASP A 70 3.74 7.75 12.27
CA ASP A 70 3.31 8.72 11.26
C ASP A 70 2.19 8.12 10.39
N LEU A 71 2.36 6.87 9.93
CA LEU A 71 1.30 6.14 9.19
C LEU A 71 -0.03 6.06 9.96
N LYS A 72 0.02 5.81 11.27
CA LYS A 72 -1.19 5.74 12.11
C LYS A 72 -1.82 7.10 12.32
N GLU A 73 -1.00 8.15 12.47
CA GLU A 73 -1.45 9.53 12.67
C GLU A 73 -2.15 10.06 11.42
N MET A 74 -1.64 9.74 10.24
CA MET A 74 -2.23 10.08 8.94
C MET A 74 -3.66 9.51 8.73
N CYS A 75 -4.06 8.46 9.45
CA CYS A 75 -5.43 7.95 9.41
C CYS A 75 -6.41 8.71 10.32
N LYS A 76 -5.90 9.44 11.31
CA LYS A 76 -6.72 10.13 12.32
C LYS A 76 -7.25 11.46 11.80
N GLU A 77 -6.47 12.14 10.97
CA GLU A 77 -6.86 13.44 10.41
C GLU A 77 -7.94 13.28 9.31
N GLU A 78 -8.93 14.18 9.32
CA GLU A 78 -9.96 14.24 8.28
C GLU A 78 -9.35 14.62 6.93
N GLN A 79 -8.39 15.55 6.98
CA GLN A 79 -7.58 15.99 5.86
C GLN A 79 -6.20 15.36 6.01
N PHE A 80 -5.80 14.55 5.04
CA PHE A 80 -4.50 13.91 5.07
C PHE A 80 -3.43 14.98 4.82
N PRO A 81 -2.42 15.14 5.69
CA PRO A 81 -1.32 16.04 5.40
C PRO A 81 -0.66 15.52 4.12
N VAL A 82 -0.48 16.39 3.14
CA VAL A 82 0.14 16.01 1.86
C VAL A 82 1.45 15.30 2.18
N LEU A 83 1.48 13.97 2.00
CA LEU A 83 2.75 13.27 1.97
C LEU A 83 3.46 13.79 0.74
N THR A 84 4.49 14.58 0.97
CA THR A 84 5.48 14.87 -0.06
C THR A 84 6.23 13.57 -0.28
N PHE A 85 5.71 12.72 -1.15
CA PHE A 85 6.53 11.68 -1.74
C PHE A 85 7.60 12.37 -2.56
N GLU A 86 8.80 11.79 -2.54
CA GLU A 86 9.84 12.19 -3.47
C GLU A 86 9.28 12.05 -4.89
N GLU A 87 9.47 13.08 -5.72
CA GLU A 87 9.01 13.03 -7.11
C GLU A 87 9.84 11.97 -7.83
N PHE A 88 9.23 10.82 -8.09
CA PHE A 88 9.85 9.81 -8.93
C PHE A 88 9.66 10.23 -10.39
N PRO A 89 10.72 10.14 -11.24
CA PRO A 89 10.58 10.43 -12.65
C PRO A 89 9.47 9.55 -13.23
N PHE A 90 8.43 10.18 -13.80
CA PHE A 90 7.39 9.46 -14.50
C PHE A 90 8.00 8.84 -15.76
N HIS A 91 7.88 7.51 -15.90
CA HIS A 91 8.15 6.88 -17.18
C HIS A 91 7.05 7.30 -18.17
N THR A 92 7.36 8.26 -19.03
CA THR A 92 6.52 8.67 -20.17
C THR A 92 6.68 7.75 -21.38
N GLN A 93 7.47 6.68 -21.27
CA GLN A 93 7.77 5.81 -22.40
C GLN A 93 6.61 4.84 -22.68
N SER A 94 5.95 5.02 -23.82
CA SER A 94 5.13 3.99 -24.45
C SER A 94 6.06 2.81 -24.79
N VAL A 95 5.82 1.65 -24.18
CA VAL A 95 6.47 0.41 -24.62
C VAL A 95 5.49 -0.20 -25.62
N GLU A 96 5.77 0.00 -26.91
CA GLU A 96 5.16 -0.78 -27.99
C GLU A 96 5.54 -2.26 -27.89
#